data_AF-A0A1I2F869-F1
#
_entry.id   AF-A0A1I2F869-F1
#
_cell.length_a   1.000
_cell.length_b   1.000
_cell.length_c   1.000
_cell.angle_alpha   90.00
_cell.angle_beta   90.00
_cell.angle_gamma   90.00
#
_symmetry.space_group_name_H-M   'P 1'
#
loop_
_entity.id
_entity.type
_entity.pdbx_description
1 polymer ?
#
loop_
_entity_poly.entity_id
_entity_poly.type
_entity_poly.pdbx_seq_one_letter_code
_entity_poly.pdbx_strand_id
1 'polypeptide(L)'
;MHPDYRCCRQCGEYRKAALRKPEVGLCHNCADRKHHKGLCQICHRNHLPLELHHLAGRKHAPNIVPICLNCHAMLSRRQYEWPDLWLHERCALFLIWGILDFYVLTFNPAIPFEIFSEQCVEAMSEASRKNAIGPFSLIQIMLFIAVLVWAIKTIPASAIKSIEEPQYAE
;
A
#
# COMPACT_ATOMS: atom_id res chain seq x y z
N MET A 1 13.36 -20.79 17.23
CA MET A 1 12.24 -21.18 16.34
C MET A 1 11.80 -19.94 15.59
N HIS A 2 12.07 -19.86 14.28
CA HIS A 2 11.63 -18.74 13.44
C HIS A 2 10.09 -18.75 13.32
N PRO A 3 9.40 -17.58 13.41
CA PRO A 3 7.97 -17.56 13.20
C PRO A 3 7.66 -17.97 11.76
N ASP A 4 6.90 -19.05 11.61
CA ASP A 4 6.37 -19.64 10.37
C ASP A 4 5.99 -18.61 9.28
N TYR A 5 6.92 -18.31 8.39
CA TYR A 5 6.64 -17.58 7.16
C TYR A 5 6.00 -18.54 6.15
N ARG A 6 4.69 -18.81 6.30
CA ARG A 6 3.99 -19.67 5.32
C ARG A 6 3.96 -18.97 3.96
N CYS A 7 4.59 -19.53 2.94
CA CYS A 7 4.46 -19.08 1.56
C CYS A 7 3.18 -19.63 0.89
N CYS A 8 2.83 -19.12 -0.28
CA CYS A 8 1.84 -19.76 -1.15
C CYS A 8 2.40 -21.09 -1.67
N ARG A 9 1.69 -22.20 -1.46
CA ARG A 9 2.18 -23.54 -1.89
C ARG A 9 2.32 -23.68 -3.41
N GLN A 10 1.69 -22.82 -4.20
CA GLN A 10 1.69 -22.90 -5.66
C GLN A 10 2.73 -21.99 -6.32
N CYS A 11 2.84 -20.73 -5.89
CA CYS A 11 3.73 -19.76 -6.54
C CYS A 11 4.88 -19.28 -5.65
N GLY A 12 4.98 -19.78 -4.41
CA GLY A 12 6.01 -19.37 -3.46
C GLY A 12 5.84 -17.94 -2.91
N GLU A 13 4.80 -17.19 -3.30
CA GLU A 13 4.57 -15.83 -2.83
C GLU A 13 4.54 -15.79 -1.29
N TYR A 14 5.36 -14.91 -0.72
CA TYR A 14 5.42 -14.70 0.71
C TYR A 14 4.12 -14.08 1.24
N ARG A 15 3.60 -14.61 2.36
CA ARG A 15 2.36 -14.11 2.99
C ARG A 15 2.67 -13.02 4.01
N LYS A 16 2.53 -11.76 3.63
CA LYS A 16 2.20 -10.73 4.62
C LYS A 16 0.82 -11.02 5.23
N ALA A 17 0.57 -10.59 6.47
CA ALA A 17 -0.69 -10.86 7.19
C ALA A 17 -1.96 -10.50 6.39
N ALA A 18 -1.88 -9.46 5.54
CA ALA A 18 -2.95 -9.01 4.64
C ALA A 18 -3.34 -10.02 3.53
N LEU A 19 -2.51 -11.02 3.24
CA LEU A 19 -2.71 -11.99 2.14
C LEU A 19 -3.25 -13.35 2.61
N ARG A 20 -3.68 -13.45 3.87
CA ARG A 20 -4.03 -14.74 4.49
C ARG A 20 -5.45 -15.18 4.08
N LYS A 21 -5.53 -16.19 3.19
CA LYS A 21 -6.58 -17.22 3.25
C LYS A 21 -6.02 -18.45 3.96
N PRO A 22 -6.10 -18.52 5.31
CA PRO A 22 -5.42 -19.56 6.08
C PRO A 22 -5.98 -20.96 5.80
N GLU A 23 -7.27 -21.05 5.46
CA GLU A 23 -7.99 -22.31 5.21
C GLU A 23 -7.44 -23.11 4.03
N VAL A 24 -6.96 -22.43 2.97
CA VAL A 24 -6.62 -23.10 1.69
C VAL A 24 -5.13 -23.14 1.39
N GLY A 25 -4.28 -22.49 2.18
CA GLY A 25 -2.83 -22.54 1.91
C GLY A 25 -2.41 -21.95 0.55
N LEU A 26 -3.26 -21.10 -0.06
CA LEU A 26 -2.99 -20.32 -1.28
C LEU A 26 -3.03 -18.80 -1.04
N CYS A 27 -2.42 -18.00 -1.92
CA CYS A 27 -2.56 -16.53 -1.95
C CYS A 27 -3.83 -16.12 -2.72
N HIS A 28 -4.19 -14.84 -2.70
CA HIS A 28 -5.40 -14.36 -3.39
C HIS A 28 -5.33 -14.62 -4.90
N ASN A 29 -4.16 -14.43 -5.51
CA ASN A 29 -3.97 -14.71 -6.95
C ASN A 29 -4.16 -16.20 -7.29
N CYS A 30 -3.57 -17.12 -6.54
CA CYS A 30 -3.66 -18.56 -6.83
C CYS A 30 -5.00 -19.17 -6.43
N ALA A 31 -5.69 -18.60 -5.44
CA ALA A 31 -7.01 -19.06 -5.02
C ALA A 31 -8.13 -18.59 -5.96
N ASP A 32 -7.87 -17.61 -6.82
CA ASP A 32 -8.88 -17.05 -7.71
C ASP A 32 -9.03 -17.84 -9.02
N ARG A 33 -10.27 -17.97 -9.47
CA ARG A 33 -10.65 -18.61 -10.74
C ARG A 33 -11.64 -17.78 -11.55
N LYS A 34 -11.95 -16.56 -11.10
CA LYS A 34 -13.09 -15.78 -11.61
C LYS A 34 -12.65 -14.54 -12.37
N HIS A 35 -11.54 -13.92 -11.98
CA HIS A 35 -11.11 -12.66 -12.55
C HIS A 35 -10.39 -12.85 -13.88
N HIS A 36 -10.53 -11.86 -14.75
CA HIS A 36 -9.72 -11.78 -15.96
C HIS A 36 -8.24 -11.63 -15.59
N LYS A 37 -7.36 -12.20 -16.42
CA LYS A 37 -5.92 -12.15 -16.19
C LYS A 37 -5.26 -11.05 -17.01
N GLY A 38 -4.28 -10.37 -16.44
CA GLY A 38 -3.52 -9.33 -17.14
C GLY A 38 -2.28 -8.88 -16.38
N LEU A 39 -1.81 -7.68 -16.72
CA LEU A 39 -0.65 -7.03 -16.12
C LEU A 39 -1.06 -6.23 -14.86
N CYS A 40 -0.44 -6.53 -13.72
CA CYS A 40 -0.64 -5.74 -12.52
C CYS A 40 0.17 -4.43 -12.57
N GLN A 41 -0.47 -3.28 -12.32
CA GLN A 41 0.22 -1.98 -12.32
C GLN A 41 1.14 -1.72 -11.12
N ILE A 42 1.10 -2.55 -10.08
CA ILE A 42 1.97 -2.44 -8.89
C ILE A 42 3.19 -3.35 -9.03
N CYS A 43 2.99 -4.66 -9.15
CA CYS A 43 4.11 -5.61 -9.20
C CYS A 43 4.64 -5.89 -10.61
N HIS A 44 4.04 -5.29 -11.64
CA HIS A 44 4.40 -5.43 -13.06
C HIS A 44 4.47 -6.89 -13.58
N ARG A 45 3.90 -7.84 -12.84
CA ARG A 45 3.77 -9.24 -13.28
C ARG A 45 2.55 -9.41 -14.17
N ASN A 46 2.71 -10.23 -15.19
CA ASN A 46 1.67 -10.52 -16.17
C ASN A 46 0.89 -11.79 -15.82
N HIS A 47 -0.24 -11.99 -16.49
CA HIS A 47 -1.11 -13.17 -16.35
C HIS A 47 -1.62 -13.40 -14.91
N LEU A 48 -1.82 -12.32 -14.15
CA LEU A 48 -2.39 -12.36 -12.81
C LEU A 48 -3.88 -11.98 -12.83
N PRO A 49 -4.73 -12.57 -11.97
CA PRO A 49 -6.13 -12.14 -11.84
C PRO A 49 -6.18 -10.68 -11.38
N LEU A 50 -6.93 -9.84 -12.11
CA LEU A 50 -6.99 -8.40 -11.88
C LEU A 50 -8.34 -7.95 -11.32
N GLU A 51 -8.28 -6.96 -10.44
CA GLU A 51 -9.43 -6.24 -9.90
C GLU A 51 -9.14 -4.73 -9.94
N LEU A 52 -10.19 -3.93 -10.11
CA LEU A 52 -10.08 -2.47 -10.11
C LEU A 52 -10.07 -1.97 -8.67
N HIS A 53 -9.00 -1.29 -8.28
CA HIS A 53 -8.85 -0.71 -6.95
C HIS A 53 -9.03 0.80 -6.98
N HIS A 54 -9.83 1.35 -6.07
CA HIS A 54 -9.96 2.80 -5.92
C HIS A 54 -8.78 3.34 -5.11
N LEU A 55 -8.04 4.31 -5.66
CA LEU A 55 -6.94 4.96 -4.93
C LEU A 55 -7.47 5.76 -3.73
N ALA A 56 -8.70 6.29 -3.81
CA ALA A 56 -9.39 6.91 -2.68
C ALA A 56 -10.91 6.88 -2.86
N GLY A 57 -11.65 6.90 -1.75
CA GLY A 57 -13.12 6.84 -1.72
C GLY A 57 -13.69 5.44 -1.99
N ARG A 58 -15.03 5.29 -1.94
CA ARG A 58 -15.73 4.02 -2.23
C ARG A 58 -16.54 4.05 -3.53
N LYS A 59 -16.68 2.86 -4.13
CA LYS A 59 -17.67 2.36 -5.12
C LYS A 59 -17.85 3.13 -6.45
N HIS A 60 -17.57 4.43 -6.51
CA HIS A 60 -17.79 5.29 -7.68
C HIS A 60 -16.71 6.38 -7.85
N ALA A 61 -15.60 6.31 -7.12
CA ALA A 61 -14.50 7.24 -7.34
C ALA A 61 -13.82 6.92 -8.69
N PRO A 62 -13.60 7.93 -9.56
CA PRO A 62 -13.06 7.69 -10.91
C PRO A 62 -11.59 7.26 -10.91
N ASN A 63 -10.87 7.49 -9.82
CA ASN A 63 -9.45 7.18 -9.69
C ASN A 63 -9.26 5.71 -9.34
N ILE A 64 -9.28 4.86 -10.35
CA ILE A 64 -9.13 3.41 -10.23
C ILE A 64 -7.88 2.91 -10.95
N VAL A 65 -7.27 1.85 -10.42
CA VAL A 65 -6.11 1.18 -11.02
C VAL A 65 -6.34 -0.34 -11.10
N PRO A 66 -6.11 -0.99 -12.26
CA PRO A 66 -6.15 -2.44 -12.37
C PRO A 66 -4.90 -3.06 -11.73
N ILE A 67 -5.12 -3.85 -10.68
CA ILE A 67 -4.03 -4.51 -9.93
C ILE A 67 -4.38 -5.96 -9.61
N CYS A 68 -3.36 -6.79 -9.36
CA CYS A 68 -3.62 -8.17 -9.00
C CYS A 68 -4.23 -8.30 -7.60
N LEU A 69 -4.94 -9.39 -7.34
CA LEU A 69 -5.64 -9.58 -6.07
C LEU A 69 -4.72 -9.56 -4.84
N ASN A 70 -3.47 -10.00 -4.97
CA ASN A 70 -2.50 -9.86 -3.87
C ASN A 70 -2.19 -8.37 -3.58
N CYS A 71 -1.83 -7.59 -4.60
CA CYS A 71 -1.57 -6.16 -4.44
C CYS A 71 -2.83 -5.40 -3.99
N HIS A 72 -4.00 -5.82 -4.47
CA HIS A 72 -5.29 -5.28 -4.06
C HIS A 72 -5.53 -5.46 -2.55
N ALA A 73 -5.29 -6.66 -2.02
CA ALA A 73 -5.43 -6.94 -0.59
C ALA A 73 -4.45 -6.10 0.26
N MET A 74 -3.22 -5.91 -0.21
CA MET A 74 -2.24 -5.07 0.47
C MET A 74 -2.66 -3.59 0.51
N LEU A 75 -3.12 -3.05 -0.62
CA LEU A 75 -3.52 -1.65 -0.71
C LEU A 75 -4.81 -1.39 0.09
N SER A 76 -5.78 -2.31 0.00
CA SER A 76 -7.01 -2.25 0.81
C SER A 76 -6.71 -2.30 2.30
N ARG A 77 -5.71 -3.08 2.73
CA ARG A 77 -5.32 -3.13 4.14
C ARG A 77 -4.72 -1.81 4.63
N ARG A 78 -3.91 -1.13 3.81
CA ARG A 78 -3.36 0.20 4.14
C ARG A 78 -4.46 1.24 4.30
N GLN A 79 -5.45 1.22 3.41
CA GLN A 79 -6.61 2.10 3.47
C GLN A 79 -7.62 1.76 4.57
N TYR A 80 -7.60 0.53 5.10
CA TYR A 80 -8.50 0.12 6.17
C TYR A 80 -8.28 0.93 7.46
N GLU A 81 -7.05 1.40 7.69
CA GLU A 81 -6.68 2.20 8.85
C GLU A 81 -6.95 3.70 8.68
N TRP A 82 -7.45 4.12 7.51
CA TRP A 82 -7.76 5.53 7.28
C TRP A 82 -9.00 5.96 8.07
N PRO A 83 -9.04 7.21 8.59
CA PRO A 83 -10.17 7.67 9.38
C PRO A 83 -11.46 7.73 8.56
N ASP A 84 -12.57 7.27 9.13
CA ASP A 84 -13.89 7.08 8.48
C ASP A 84 -14.39 8.27 7.63
N LEU A 85 -13.91 9.50 7.87
CA LEU A 85 -14.19 10.66 7.02
C LEU A 85 -13.89 10.39 5.52
N TRP A 86 -12.92 9.53 5.21
CA TRP A 86 -12.57 9.15 3.84
C TRP A 86 -13.70 8.44 3.10
N LEU A 87 -14.67 7.88 3.84
CA LEU A 87 -15.84 7.19 3.29
C LEU A 87 -16.90 8.16 2.77
N HIS A 88 -16.94 9.38 3.29
CA HIS A 88 -18.04 10.32 3.09
C HIS A 88 -17.61 11.63 2.41
N GLU A 89 -16.34 11.99 2.50
CA GLU A 89 -15.85 13.26 1.97
C GLU A 89 -14.90 13.11 0.78
N ARG A 90 -15.11 13.95 -0.24
CA ARG A 90 -14.14 14.14 -1.33
C ARG A 90 -13.00 15.03 -0.82
N CYS A 91 -12.04 14.45 -0.11
CA CYS A 91 -10.84 15.17 0.32
C CYS A 91 -9.67 14.82 -0.61
N ALA A 92 -9.04 15.85 -1.19
CA ALA A 92 -7.87 15.70 -2.05
C ALA A 92 -6.70 14.99 -1.35
N LEU A 93 -6.59 15.13 -0.01
CA LEU A 93 -5.57 14.43 0.77
C LEU A 93 -5.69 12.92 0.67
N PHE A 94 -6.90 12.34 0.74
CA PHE A 94 -7.05 10.88 0.62
C PHE A 94 -6.60 10.38 -0.74
N LEU A 95 -6.85 11.15 -1.80
CA LEU A 95 -6.34 10.80 -3.12
C LEU A 95 -4.81 10.83 -3.15
N ILE A 96 -4.19 11.86 -2.57
CA ILE A 96 -2.73 11.97 -2.45
C ILE A 96 -2.16 10.78 -1.67
N TRP A 97 -2.74 10.44 -0.53
CA TRP A 97 -2.33 9.29 0.28
C TRP A 97 -2.50 7.96 -0.45
N GLY A 98 -3.59 7.80 -1.20
CA GLY A 98 -3.82 6.63 -2.02
C GLY A 98 -2.80 6.44 -3.13
N ILE A 99 -2.43 7.54 -3.78
CA ILE A 99 -1.36 7.56 -4.77
C ILE A 99 -0.01 7.20 -4.12
N LEU A 100 0.26 7.71 -2.92
CA LEU A 100 1.48 7.37 -2.17
C LEU A 100 1.53 5.88 -1.82
N ASP A 101 0.47 5.32 -1.25
CA ASP A 101 0.41 3.89 -0.93
C ASP A 101 0.60 3.03 -2.18
N PHE A 102 0.01 3.44 -3.31
CA PHE A 102 0.23 2.81 -4.60
C PHE A 102 1.71 2.82 -4.99
N TYR A 103 2.38 3.99 -4.97
CA TYR A 103 3.79 4.09 -5.35
C TYR A 103 4.71 3.35 -4.39
N VAL A 104 4.46 3.41 -3.08
CA VAL A 104 5.23 2.66 -2.08
C VAL A 104 5.21 1.17 -2.39
N LEU A 105 4.03 0.61 -2.70
CA LEU A 105 3.91 -0.80 -3.07
C LEU A 105 4.58 -1.14 -4.41
N THR A 106 4.58 -0.21 -5.37
CA THR A 106 5.26 -0.38 -6.66
C THR A 106 6.78 -0.39 -6.50
N PHE A 107 7.34 0.47 -5.65
CA PHE A 107 8.79 0.52 -5.42
C PHE A 107 9.29 -0.65 -4.58
N ASN A 108 8.57 -0.99 -3.51
CA ASN A 108 8.95 -2.11 -2.67
C ASN A 108 7.72 -2.71 -1.96
N PRO A 109 7.19 -3.84 -2.48
CA PRO A 109 6.04 -4.50 -1.85
C PRO A 109 6.38 -5.08 -0.47
N ALA A 110 7.65 -5.15 -0.08
CA ALA A 110 8.11 -5.57 1.23
C ALA A 110 8.02 -4.46 2.31
N ILE A 111 7.81 -3.19 1.95
CA ILE A 111 7.70 -2.09 2.93
C ILE A 111 6.57 -2.36 3.95
N PRO A 112 6.84 -2.24 5.28
CA PRO A 112 5.86 -2.44 6.35
C PRO A 112 4.64 -1.53 6.22
N PHE A 113 3.56 -1.92 6.88
CA PHE A 113 2.24 -1.29 6.74
C PHE A 113 2.12 0.00 7.55
N GLU A 114 2.91 0.13 8.61
CA GLU A 114 2.70 1.07 9.72
C GLU A 114 3.31 2.47 9.49
N ILE A 115 4.10 2.66 8.43
CA ILE A 115 4.92 3.89 8.28
C ILE A 115 4.07 5.14 7.94
N PHE A 116 2.90 4.98 7.33
CA PHE A 116 2.15 6.10 6.76
C PHE A 116 0.77 6.37 7.39
N SER A 117 0.22 5.44 8.19
CA SER A 117 -1.11 5.61 8.79
C SER A 117 -1.12 6.68 9.88
N GLU A 118 -0.10 6.74 10.74
CA GLU A 118 0.00 7.75 11.81
C GLU A 118 0.17 9.19 11.26
N GLN A 119 1.04 9.36 10.26
CA GLN A 119 1.26 10.67 9.61
C GLN A 119 0.00 11.17 8.89
N CYS A 120 -0.81 10.26 8.35
CA CYS A 120 -2.09 10.59 7.72
C CYS A 120 -3.08 11.16 8.76
N VAL A 121 -3.20 10.51 9.93
CA VAL A 121 -4.09 10.96 11.02
C VAL A 121 -3.68 12.34 11.55
N GLU A 122 -2.39 12.58 11.76
CA GLU A 122 -1.89 13.88 12.22
C GLU A 122 -2.14 14.99 11.20
N ALA A 123 -1.77 14.76 9.93
CA ALA A 123 -1.98 15.72 8.85
C ALA A 123 -3.47 16.05 8.65
N MET A 124 -4.36 15.07 8.83
CA MET A 124 -5.81 15.27 8.77
C MET A 124 -6.34 16.05 9.97
N SER A 125 -5.87 15.78 11.18
CA SER A 125 -6.24 16.57 12.37
C SER A 125 -5.89 18.04 12.17
N GLU A 126 -4.76 18.31 11.50
CA GLU A 126 -4.32 19.66 11.19
C GLU A 126 -5.12 20.31 10.04
N ALA A 127 -5.41 19.56 8.98
CA ALA A 127 -6.22 20.03 7.86
C ALA A 127 -7.68 20.31 8.27
N SER A 128 -8.25 19.44 9.11
CA SER A 128 -9.60 19.59 9.68
C SER A 128 -9.67 20.79 10.63
N ARG A 129 -8.65 21.03 11.46
CA ARG A 129 -8.56 22.23 12.30
C ARG A 129 -8.47 23.54 11.51
N LYS A 130 -7.92 23.51 10.29
CA LYS A 130 -7.63 24.72 9.50
C LYS A 130 -8.73 25.15 8.52
N ASN A 131 -9.83 24.41 8.35
CA ASN A 131 -10.99 24.75 7.50
C ASN A 131 -10.69 25.24 6.07
N ALA A 132 -9.49 24.99 5.54
CA ALA A 132 -9.12 25.08 4.13
C ALA A 132 -7.67 24.63 4.02
N ILE A 133 -7.40 23.60 3.23
CA ILE A 133 -6.05 23.36 2.74
C ILE A 133 -5.80 24.43 1.68
N GLY A 134 -5.26 25.57 2.09
CA GLY A 134 -4.82 26.60 1.16
C GLY A 134 -3.76 26.04 0.20
N PRO A 135 -3.60 26.61 -1.00
CA PRO A 135 -2.66 26.12 -2.02
C PRO A 135 -1.21 26.00 -1.50
N PHE A 136 -0.84 26.80 -0.50
CA PHE A 136 0.45 26.74 0.19
C PHE A 136 0.69 25.39 0.89
N SER A 137 -0.34 24.80 1.48
CA SER A 137 -0.25 23.51 2.17
C SER A 137 -0.13 22.34 1.19
N LEU A 138 -0.78 22.42 0.02
CA LEU A 138 -0.60 21.41 -1.04
C LEU A 138 0.82 21.43 -1.62
N ILE A 139 1.41 22.60 -1.82
CA ILE A 139 2.81 22.72 -2.29
C ILE A 139 3.77 22.10 -1.27
N GLN A 140 3.56 22.36 0.03
CA GLN A 140 4.37 21.75 1.09
C GLN A 140 4.22 20.24 1.15
N ILE A 141 3.01 19.71 0.98
CA ILE A 141 2.75 18.27 0.92
C ILE A 141 3.42 17.66 -0.31
N MET A 142 3.29 18.29 -1.49
CA MET A 142 3.93 17.81 -2.72
C MET A 142 5.46 17.84 -2.64
N LEU A 143 6.04 18.85 -2.00
CA LEU A 143 7.48 18.92 -1.71
C LEU A 143 7.90 17.83 -0.73
N PHE A 144 7.13 17.60 0.33
CA PHE A 144 7.40 16.53 1.29
C PHE A 144 7.36 15.16 0.60
N ILE A 145 6.38 14.92 -0.26
CA ILE A 145 6.26 13.71 -1.06
C ILE A 145 7.45 13.55 -2.01
N ALA A 146 7.84 14.61 -2.71
CA ALA A 146 8.98 14.57 -3.61
C ALA A 146 10.28 14.24 -2.87
N VAL A 147 10.49 14.84 -1.69
CA VAL A 147 11.63 14.57 -0.80
C VAL A 147 11.58 13.14 -0.27
N LEU A 148 10.41 12.64 0.12
CA LEU A 148 10.23 11.28 0.62
C LEU A 148 10.50 10.24 -0.47
N VAL A 149 9.96 10.43 -1.68
CA VAL A 149 10.23 9.56 -2.83
C VAL A 149 11.70 9.60 -3.22
N TRP A 150 12.33 10.77 -3.18
CA TRP A 150 13.76 10.92 -3.40
C TRP A 150 14.57 10.19 -2.33
N ALA A 151 14.24 10.37 -1.05
CA ALA A 151 14.89 9.69 0.07
C ALA A 151 14.76 8.17 -0.02
N ILE A 152 13.57 7.64 -0.37
CA ILE A 152 13.38 6.20 -0.60
C ILE A 152 14.28 5.69 -1.74
N LYS A 153 14.44 6.47 -2.81
CA LYS A 153 15.34 6.13 -3.92
C LYS A 153 16.82 6.19 -3.55
N THR A 154 17.19 6.98 -2.55
CA THR A 154 18.58 7.11 -2.09
C THR A 154 18.95 6.10 -1.00
N ILE A 155 17.99 5.38 -0.42
CA ILE A 155 18.29 4.27 0.50
C ILE A 155 18.96 3.14 -0.29
N PRO A 156 20.25 2.83 -0.03
CA PRO A 156 20.92 1.73 -0.70
C PRO A 156 20.30 0.40 -0.25
N ALA A 157 20.12 -0.55 -1.19
CA ALA A 157 19.50 -1.85 -0.90
C ALA A 157 20.19 -2.63 0.25
N SER A 158 21.46 -2.33 0.54
CA SER A 158 22.22 -2.87 1.68
C SER A 158 21.74 -2.36 3.05
N ALA A 159 21.28 -1.12 3.15
CA ALA A 159 20.77 -0.54 4.40
C ALA A 159 19.38 -1.10 4.79
N ILE A 160 18.68 -1.71 3.83
CA ILE A 160 17.41 -2.40 4.07
C ILE A 160 17.66 -3.79 4.66
N LYS A 161 18.72 -4.50 4.21
CA LYS A 161 19.12 -5.80 4.78
C LYS A 161 19.53 -5.71 6.25
N SER A 162 20.16 -4.62 6.68
CA SER A 162 20.54 -4.40 8.08
C SER A 162 19.36 -4.14 9.03
N ILE A 163 18.15 -3.90 8.51
CA ILE A 163 16.92 -3.82 9.30
C ILE A 163 16.30 -5.22 9.45
N GLU A 164 16.56 -6.14 8.51
CA GLU A 164 16.06 -7.51 8.52
C GLU A 164 16.89 -8.46 9.40
N GLU A 165 18.16 -8.15 9.68
CA GLU A 165 18.96 -8.89 10.66
C GLU A 165 18.94 -8.17 12.01
N PRO A 166 18.27 -8.72 13.05
CA PRO A 166 18.47 -8.20 14.40
C PRO A 166 19.94 -8.37 14.77
N GLN A 167 20.57 -7.29 15.21
CA GLN A 167 21.89 -7.31 15.84
C GLN A 167 21.86 -8.23 17.07
N TYR A 168 22.28 -9.47 16.90
CA TYR A 168 22.84 -10.27 17.97
C TYR A 168 24.18 -10.81 17.46
N ALA A 169 25.21 -10.00 17.67
CA ALA A 169 26.59 -10.48 17.75
C ALA A 169 26.91 -10.67 19.24
N GLU A 170 27.28 -11.93 19.53
CA GLU A 170 27.84 -12.51 20.77
C GLU A 170 26.92 -12.69 21.99
#